data_AF-A0A814WWA3-F1
#
_entry.id   AF-A0A814WWA3-F1
#
_cell.length_a   1.000
_cell.length_b   1.000
_cell.length_c   1.000
_cell.angle_alpha   90.00
_cell.angle_beta   90.00
_cell.angle_gamma   90.00
#
_symmetry.space_group_name_H-M   'P 1'
#
loop_
_entity.id
_entity.type
_entity.pdbx_description
1 polymer ?
#
loop_
_entity_poly.entity_id
_entity_poly.type
_entity_poly.pdbx_seq_one_letter_code
_entity_poly.pdbx_strand_id
1 'polypeptide(L)'
;MCTLKSGRYFAFIFICFAIIHSIALGSSFNIQPTLGCVLSNYAAVQYTTFLLYPILAGLLPMVIASSFSILAYRNVRHIVRRQLPIVRRKLDKQITAMVLMRVIAFVCLLLPYITYRIYTINFPTSRSVPMAYAISRLIQAIFLSISNINFAISFYIFTIFSSRFRRQVKFVLIKKCWQRWKHWCCHINNRIEPDNNIQERNSQMESEETV
;
A
#
# COMPACT_ATOMS: atom_id res chain seq x y z
N MET A 1 25.45 -19.75 4.93
CA MET A 1 24.68 -19.36 3.73
C MET A 1 23.34 -20.14 3.58
N CYS A 2 22.48 -20.17 4.62
CA CYS A 2 21.15 -20.85 4.54
C CYS A 2 19.98 -20.01 5.05
N THR A 3 20.12 -18.68 5.15
CA THR A 3 19.08 -17.82 5.73
C THR A 3 17.92 -17.53 4.78
N LEU A 4 18.14 -17.50 3.46
CA LEU A 4 17.10 -17.20 2.47
C LEU A 4 16.08 -18.34 2.31
N LYS A 5 16.51 -19.61 2.34
CA LYS A 5 15.60 -20.76 2.26
C LYS A 5 14.70 -20.84 3.50
N SER A 6 15.31 -20.68 4.68
CA SER A 6 14.60 -20.66 5.95
C SER A 6 13.60 -19.50 6.04
N GLY A 7 14.00 -18.28 5.64
CA GLY A 7 13.11 -17.13 5.63
C GLY A 7 11.88 -17.30 4.72
N ARG A 8 12.06 -17.92 3.55
CA ARG A 8 10.93 -18.24 2.64
C ARG A 8 9.96 -19.24 3.27
N TYR A 9 10.47 -20.25 3.97
CA TYR A 9 9.66 -21.24 4.66
C TYR A 9 8.83 -20.60 5.79
N PHE A 10 9.45 -19.77 6.63
CA PHE A 10 8.72 -19.03 7.67
C PHE A 10 7.66 -18.08 7.09
N ALA A 11 7.98 -17.37 6.01
CA ALA A 11 7.02 -16.51 5.33
C ALA A 11 5.81 -17.31 4.80
N PHE A 12 6.06 -18.48 4.21
CA PHE A 12 4.99 -19.35 3.72
C PHE A 12 4.09 -19.86 4.85
N ILE A 13 4.68 -20.37 5.95
CA ILE A 13 3.91 -20.80 7.13
C ILE A 13 3.08 -19.64 7.68
N PHE A 14 3.67 -18.46 7.80
CA PHE A 14 2.97 -17.28 8.31
C PHE A 14 1.79 -16.88 7.43
N ILE A 15 1.94 -16.95 6.09
CA ILE A 15 0.85 -16.69 5.14
C ILE A 15 -0.26 -17.73 5.29
N CYS A 16 0.06 -19.02 5.33
CA CYS A 16 -0.93 -20.07 5.53
C CYS A 16 -1.68 -19.88 6.86
N PHE A 17 -0.96 -19.60 7.94
CA PHE A 17 -1.54 -19.30 9.24
C PHE A 17 -2.47 -18.08 9.16
N ALA A 18 -2.03 -16.99 8.53
CA ALA A 18 -2.84 -15.77 8.38
C ALA A 18 -4.14 -16.02 7.57
N ILE A 19 -4.08 -16.86 6.52
CA ILE A 19 -5.25 -17.22 5.72
C ILE A 19 -6.23 -18.05 6.55
N ILE A 20 -5.76 -19.12 7.19
CA ILE A 20 -6.60 -19.99 8.04
C ILE A 20 -7.24 -19.17 9.16
N HIS A 21 -6.46 -18.33 9.81
CA HIS A 21 -6.91 -17.43 10.87
C HIS A 21 -7.97 -16.42 10.38
N SER A 22 -7.77 -15.83 9.20
CA SER A 22 -8.73 -14.90 8.60
C SER A 22 -10.05 -15.58 8.24
N ILE A 23 -10.02 -16.82 7.73
CA ILE A 23 -11.21 -17.61 7.42
C ILE A 23 -11.98 -17.95 8.71
N ALA A 24 -11.26 -18.38 9.75
CA ALA A 24 -11.87 -18.71 11.05
C ALA A 24 -12.51 -17.49 11.73
N LEU A 25 -11.91 -16.30 11.59
CA LEU A 25 -12.55 -15.06 12.02
C LEU A 25 -13.75 -14.70 11.14
N GLY A 26 -13.63 -14.89 9.82
CA GLY A 26 -14.69 -14.63 8.84
C GLY A 26 -15.99 -15.38 9.14
N SER A 27 -15.90 -16.64 9.57
CA SER A 27 -17.08 -17.45 9.92
C SER A 27 -17.81 -16.99 11.19
N SER A 28 -17.17 -16.15 12.02
CA SER A 28 -17.78 -15.61 13.26
C SER A 28 -18.56 -14.32 13.04
N PHE A 29 -18.61 -13.80 11.81
CA PHE A 29 -19.39 -12.61 11.47
C PHE A 29 -20.84 -12.98 11.13
N ASN A 30 -21.77 -12.16 11.61
CA ASN A 30 -23.18 -12.26 11.26
C ASN A 30 -23.68 -10.90 10.75
N ILE A 31 -24.56 -10.92 9.75
CA ILE A 31 -25.14 -9.73 9.15
C ILE A 31 -26.39 -9.36 9.95
N GLN A 32 -26.33 -8.24 10.66
CA GLN A 32 -27.49 -7.64 11.31
C GLN A 32 -28.04 -6.49 10.46
N PRO A 33 -29.34 -6.45 10.14
CA PRO A 33 -29.92 -5.47 9.23
C PRO A 33 -29.76 -4.01 9.71
N THR A 34 -29.67 -3.79 11.03
CA THR A 34 -29.58 -2.44 11.63
C THR A 34 -28.14 -1.97 11.89
N LEU A 35 -27.20 -2.90 12.09
CA LEU A 35 -25.82 -2.60 12.51
C LEU A 35 -24.76 -3.03 11.49
N GLY A 36 -25.17 -3.70 10.41
CA GLY A 36 -24.29 -4.27 9.41
C GLY A 36 -23.60 -5.53 9.91
N CYS A 37 -22.34 -5.71 9.52
CA CYS A 37 -21.56 -6.90 9.84
C CYS A 37 -21.00 -6.81 11.27
N VAL A 38 -21.47 -7.68 12.17
CA VAL A 38 -21.05 -7.72 13.57
C VAL A 38 -20.53 -9.11 13.95
N LEU A 39 -19.57 -9.18 14.87
CA LEU A 39 -19.16 -10.46 15.44
C LEU A 39 -20.27 -10.96 16.37
N SER A 40 -20.80 -12.15 16.10
CA SER A 40 -21.85 -12.77 16.92
C SER A 40 -21.28 -13.51 18.13
N ASN A 41 -20.11 -14.12 17.97
CA ASN A 41 -19.51 -14.96 19.00
C ASN A 41 -18.76 -14.12 20.05
N TYR A 42 -19.17 -14.24 21.31
CA TYR A 42 -18.55 -13.55 22.45
C TYR A 42 -17.04 -13.84 22.56
N ALA A 43 -16.62 -15.09 22.35
CA ALA A 43 -15.21 -15.47 22.39
C ALA A 43 -14.40 -14.78 21.28
N ALA A 44 -14.99 -14.66 20.08
CA ALA A 44 -14.36 -13.96 18.96
C ALA A 44 -14.28 -12.45 19.22
N VAL A 45 -15.28 -11.84 19.86
CA VAL A 45 -15.26 -10.43 20.27
C VAL A 45 -14.13 -10.18 21.29
N GLN A 46 -14.00 -11.04 22.29
CA GLN A 46 -12.92 -10.96 23.29
C GLN A 46 -11.54 -11.13 22.63
N TYR A 47 -11.38 -12.17 21.83
CA TYR A 47 -10.15 -12.44 21.09
C TYR A 47 -9.72 -11.26 20.20
N THR A 48 -10.66 -10.71 19.42
CA THR A 48 -10.35 -9.60 18.52
C THR A 48 -10.02 -8.33 19.27
N THR A 49 -10.78 -8.02 20.33
CA THR A 49 -10.66 -6.78 21.10
C THR A 49 -9.37 -6.73 21.91
N PHE A 50 -9.02 -7.81 22.62
CA PHE A 50 -7.91 -7.82 23.57
C PHE A 50 -6.60 -8.32 22.98
N LEU A 51 -6.63 -9.24 22.00
CA LEU A 51 -5.43 -9.89 21.50
C LEU A 51 -5.12 -9.49 20.06
N LEU A 52 -6.09 -9.63 19.16
CA LEU A 52 -5.83 -9.44 17.73
C LEU A 52 -5.43 -8.00 17.40
N TYR A 53 -6.25 -7.01 17.77
CA TYR A 53 -6.00 -5.62 17.37
C TYR A 53 -4.82 -4.97 18.11
N PRO A 54 -4.74 -4.96 19.45
CA PRO A 54 -3.69 -4.24 20.15
C PRO A 54 -2.34 -4.99 20.10
N ILE A 55 -2.34 -6.32 20.25
CA ILE A 55 -1.11 -7.10 20.36
C ILE A 55 -0.66 -7.56 18.96
N LEU A 56 -1.47 -8.38 18.30
CA LEU A 56 -1.06 -9.09 17.08
C LEU A 56 -0.93 -8.16 15.86
N ALA A 57 -1.89 -7.25 15.66
CA ALA A 57 -1.89 -6.30 14.55
C ALA A 57 -1.16 -4.98 14.89
N GLY A 58 -0.89 -4.75 16.19
CA GLY A 58 -0.40 -3.49 16.70
C GLY A 58 1.03 -3.54 17.22
N LEU A 59 1.18 -3.92 18.50
CA LEU A 59 2.46 -3.90 19.22
C LEU A 59 3.48 -4.87 18.64
N LEU A 60 3.07 -6.11 18.32
CA LEU A 60 3.96 -7.15 17.81
C LEU A 60 4.66 -6.74 16.51
N PRO A 61 3.95 -6.32 15.44
CA PRO A 61 4.60 -5.87 14.21
C PRO A 61 5.43 -4.62 14.42
N MET A 62 5.08 -3.73 15.35
CA MET A 62 5.91 -2.56 15.69
C MET A 62 7.23 -2.96 16.34
N VAL A 63 7.23 -3.87 17.30
CA VAL A 63 8.46 -4.36 17.96
C VAL A 63 9.34 -5.12 16.97
N ILE A 64 8.74 -6.00 16.17
CA ILE A 64 9.46 -6.75 15.13
C ILE A 64 10.06 -5.79 14.10
N ALA A 65 9.27 -4.88 13.52
CA ALA A 65 9.78 -3.93 12.53
C ALA A 65 10.87 -3.02 13.09
N SER A 66 10.72 -2.53 14.33
CA SER A 66 11.70 -1.67 14.98
C SER A 66 13.02 -2.41 15.25
N SER A 67 12.95 -3.63 15.79
CA SER A 67 14.13 -4.45 16.07
C SER A 67 14.89 -4.81 14.78
N PHE A 68 14.19 -5.25 13.72
CA PHE A 68 14.79 -5.51 12.43
C PHE A 68 15.38 -4.26 11.78
N SER A 69 14.72 -3.10 11.91
CA SER A 69 15.22 -1.82 11.38
C SER A 69 16.51 -1.37 12.08
N ILE A 70 16.56 -1.49 13.41
CA ILE A 70 17.77 -1.18 14.21
C ILE A 70 18.90 -2.16 13.85
N LEU A 71 18.60 -3.45 13.73
CA LEU A 71 19.59 -4.46 13.37
C LEU A 71 20.14 -4.23 11.95
N ALA A 72 19.26 -3.92 10.99
CA ALA A 72 19.65 -3.56 9.64
C ALA A 72 20.54 -2.32 9.62
N TYR A 73 20.19 -1.27 10.39
CA TYR A 73 21.00 -0.07 10.52
C TYR A 73 22.40 -0.36 11.09
N ARG A 74 22.49 -1.18 12.15
CA ARG A 74 23.76 -1.60 12.75
C ARG A 74 24.62 -2.39 11.75
N ASN A 75 24.02 -3.34 11.04
CA ASN A 75 24.71 -4.14 10.03
C ASN A 75 25.27 -3.28 8.89
N VAL A 76 24.48 -2.34 8.37
CA VAL A 76 24.96 -1.42 7.32
C VAL A 76 26.10 -0.53 7.83
N ARG A 77 26.02 -0.01 9.06
CA ARG A 77 27.11 0.76 9.67
C ARG A 77 28.39 -0.06 9.82
N HIS A 78 28.27 -1.35 10.14
CA HIS A 78 29.42 -2.25 10.26
C HIS A 78 30.04 -2.56 8.89
N ILE A 79 29.23 -2.88 7.88
CA ILE A 79 29.69 -3.15 6.50
C ILE A 79 30.43 -1.93 5.92
N VAL A 80 29.93 -0.74 6.18
CA VAL A 80 30.54 0.53 5.75
C VAL A 80 32.01 0.67 6.19
N ARG A 81 32.41 0.06 7.32
CA ARG A 81 33.79 0.12 7.80
C ARG A 81 34.76 -0.81 7.04
N ARG A 82 34.27 -1.84 6.33
CA ARG A 82 35.11 -2.88 5.69
C ARG A 82 35.44 -2.63 4.20
N GLN A 83 35.58 -1.36 3.78
CA GLN A 83 36.02 -0.98 2.42
C GLN A 83 35.30 -1.68 1.24
N LEU A 84 33.97 -1.59 1.16
CA LEU A 84 33.23 -1.94 -0.06
C LEU A 84 33.28 -0.82 -1.11
N PRO A 85 33.14 -1.14 -2.42
CA PRO A 85 33.13 -0.14 -3.49
C PRO A 85 32.06 0.94 -3.26
N ILE A 86 32.46 2.20 -3.52
CA ILE A 86 31.71 3.43 -3.17
C ILE A 86 30.27 3.43 -3.71
N VAL A 87 30.05 2.84 -4.89
CA VAL A 87 28.73 2.83 -5.54
C VAL A 87 27.72 1.94 -4.80
N ARG A 88 28.13 0.73 -4.35
CA ARG A 88 27.24 -0.18 -3.60
C ARG A 88 26.86 0.41 -2.24
N ARG A 89 27.82 1.08 -1.58
CA ARG A 89 27.62 1.75 -0.29
C ARG A 89 26.52 2.82 -0.31
N LYS A 90 26.45 3.64 -1.36
CA LYS A 90 25.42 4.68 -1.48
C LYS A 90 24.02 4.09 -1.63
N LEU A 91 23.91 2.99 -2.39
CA LEU A 91 22.64 2.29 -2.59
C LEU A 91 22.15 1.65 -1.29
N ASP A 92 23.01 0.91 -0.58
CA ASP A 92 22.63 0.27 0.68
C ASP A 92 22.21 1.28 1.74
N LYS A 93 22.97 2.38 1.89
CA LYS A 93 22.63 3.49 2.82
C LYS A 93 21.28 4.12 2.48
N GLN A 94 20.96 4.30 1.20
CA GLN A 94 19.68 4.84 0.77
C GLN A 94 18.53 3.89 1.11
N ILE A 95 18.69 2.59 0.85
CA ILE A 95 17.68 1.57 1.16
C ILE A 95 17.46 1.49 2.69
N THR A 96 18.53 1.48 3.49
CA THR A 96 18.38 1.42 4.96
C THR A 96 17.70 2.67 5.52
N ALA A 97 18.09 3.86 5.04
CA ALA A 97 17.46 5.11 5.46
C ALA A 97 15.95 5.12 5.10
N MET A 98 15.60 4.60 3.93
CA MET A 98 14.22 4.48 3.50
C MET A 98 13.41 3.52 4.39
N VAL A 99 13.96 2.35 4.72
CA VAL A 99 13.32 1.40 5.63
C VAL A 99 13.16 1.99 7.03
N LEU A 100 14.17 2.71 7.53
CA LEU A 100 14.10 3.37 8.83
C LEU A 100 12.99 4.42 8.86
N MET A 101 12.93 5.30 7.87
CA MET A 101 11.86 6.30 7.75
C MET A 101 10.48 5.65 7.65
N ARG A 102 10.38 4.53 6.94
CA ARG A 102 9.14 3.76 6.83
C ARG A 102 8.67 3.22 8.19
N VAL A 103 9.59 2.68 8.99
CA VAL A 103 9.28 2.17 10.33
C VAL A 103 8.93 3.30 11.29
N ILE A 104 9.63 4.44 11.23
CA ILE A 104 9.29 5.63 12.04
C ILE A 104 7.87 6.10 11.70
N ALA A 105 7.55 6.27 10.41
CA ALA A 105 6.21 6.65 9.99
C ALA A 105 5.14 5.63 10.42
N PHE A 106 5.45 4.34 10.31
CA PHE A 106 4.56 3.27 10.78
C PHE A 106 4.24 3.39 12.27
N VAL A 107 5.26 3.60 13.11
CA VAL A 107 5.09 3.79 14.55
C VAL A 107 4.27 5.05 14.84
N CYS A 108 4.62 6.20 14.24
CA CYS A 108 3.93 7.46 14.49
C CYS A 108 2.44 7.43 14.10
N LEU A 109 2.07 6.69 13.05
CA LEU A 109 0.68 6.64 12.57
C LEU A 109 -0.16 5.57 13.24
N LEU A 110 0.46 4.47 13.66
CA LEU A 110 -0.25 3.36 14.29
C LEU A 110 -0.44 3.56 15.80
N LEU A 111 0.51 4.23 16.46
CA LEU A 111 0.49 4.44 17.91
C LEU A 111 -0.78 5.15 18.42
N PRO A 112 -1.28 6.24 17.80
CA PRO A 112 -2.53 6.89 18.24
C PRO A 112 -3.73 5.94 18.24
N TYR A 113 -3.84 5.09 17.23
CA TYR A 113 -4.90 4.09 17.13
C TYR A 113 -4.80 3.05 18.25
N ILE A 114 -3.60 2.52 18.52
CA ILE A 114 -3.43 1.52 19.59
C ILE A 114 -3.70 2.13 20.96
N THR A 115 -3.14 3.31 21.26
CA THR A 115 -3.36 3.99 22.54
C THR A 115 -4.85 4.23 22.76
N TYR A 116 -5.55 4.71 21.73
CA TYR A 116 -7.00 4.89 21.78
C TYR A 116 -7.74 3.57 22.03
N ARG A 117 -7.36 2.49 21.35
CA ARG A 117 -7.98 1.16 21.54
C ARG A 117 -7.78 0.66 22.97
N ILE A 118 -6.58 0.74 23.52
CA ILE A 118 -6.29 0.38 24.91
C ILE A 118 -7.14 1.24 25.87
N TYR A 119 -7.23 2.54 25.62
CA TYR A 119 -8.09 3.43 26.41
C TYR A 119 -9.55 2.99 26.38
N THR A 120 -10.12 2.70 25.21
CA THR A 120 -11.53 2.28 25.10
C THR A 120 -11.84 0.92 25.75
N ILE A 121 -10.83 0.06 25.88
CA ILE A 121 -10.96 -1.23 26.56
C ILE A 121 -11.04 -1.03 28.08
N ASN A 122 -10.22 -0.14 28.62
CA ASN A 122 -10.18 0.15 30.06
C ASN A 122 -11.34 1.05 30.51
N PHE A 123 -11.79 1.95 29.62
CA PHE A 123 -12.85 2.93 29.90
C PHE A 123 -13.97 2.79 28.86
N PRO A 124 -14.79 1.73 28.95
CA PRO A 124 -15.85 1.50 27.98
C PRO A 124 -16.93 2.59 28.09
N THR A 125 -17.19 3.30 27.00
CA THR A 125 -18.28 4.28 26.93
C THR A 125 -19.62 3.56 26.84
N SER A 126 -20.51 3.79 27.81
CA SER A 126 -21.85 3.20 27.82
C SER A 126 -22.69 3.74 26.65
N ARG A 127 -23.47 2.86 26.00
CA ARG A 127 -24.41 3.24 24.94
C ARG A 127 -25.59 4.07 25.44
N SER A 128 -25.79 4.13 26.76
CA SER A 128 -26.83 4.95 27.41
C SER A 128 -26.60 6.45 27.25
N VAL A 129 -25.36 6.89 27.01
CA VAL A 129 -25.00 8.30 26.80
C VAL A 129 -24.63 8.51 25.33
N PRO A 130 -25.62 8.83 24.46
CA PRO A 130 -25.43 8.82 23.01
C PRO A 130 -24.38 9.84 22.53
N MET A 131 -24.29 10.99 23.18
CA MET A 131 -23.31 12.04 22.82
C MET A 131 -21.87 11.58 23.02
N ALA A 132 -21.54 11.02 24.19
CA ALA A 132 -20.20 10.50 24.48
C ALA A 132 -19.83 9.34 23.54
N TYR A 133 -20.80 8.47 23.25
CA TYR A 133 -20.62 7.37 22.30
C TYR A 133 -20.33 7.86 20.88
N ALA A 134 -21.07 8.86 20.39
CA ALA A 134 -20.86 9.44 19.07
C ALA A 134 -19.46 10.08 18.94
N ILE A 135 -19.01 10.82 19.96
CA ILE A 135 -17.66 11.41 20.01
C ILE A 135 -16.59 10.31 19.96
N SER A 136 -16.75 9.25 20.77
CA SER A 136 -15.86 8.08 20.76
C SER A 136 -15.77 7.43 19.38
N ARG A 137 -16.90 7.27 18.67
CA ARG A 137 -16.91 6.72 17.31
C ARG A 137 -16.21 7.63 16.30
N LEU A 138 -16.38 8.94 16.41
CA LEU A 138 -15.70 9.91 15.54
C LEU A 138 -14.17 9.85 15.74
N ILE A 139 -13.70 9.85 16.99
CA ILE A 139 -12.27 9.74 17.32
C ILE A 139 -11.71 8.42 16.79
N GLN A 140 -12.44 7.31 16.97
CA GLN A 140 -12.06 6.01 16.42
C GLN A 140 -11.88 6.07 14.90
N ALA A 141 -12.83 6.69 14.18
CA ALA A 141 -12.78 6.81 12.73
C ALA A 141 -11.58 7.66 12.27
N ILE A 142 -11.27 8.76 12.97
CA ILE A 142 -10.11 9.61 12.66
C ILE A 142 -8.80 8.81 12.83
N PHE A 143 -8.59 8.14 13.97
CA PHE A 143 -7.37 7.37 14.19
C PHE A 143 -7.25 6.17 13.24
N LEU A 144 -8.37 5.52 12.92
CA LEU A 144 -8.38 4.44 11.94
C LEU A 144 -7.98 4.95 10.54
N SER A 145 -8.49 6.12 10.13
CA SER A 145 -8.10 6.76 8.87
C SER A 145 -6.61 7.12 8.84
N ILE A 146 -6.07 7.67 9.94
CA ILE A 146 -4.63 7.95 10.08
C ILE A 146 -3.80 6.66 9.95
N SER A 147 -4.23 5.59 10.60
CA SER A 147 -3.60 4.27 10.47
C SER A 147 -3.67 3.74 9.04
N ASN A 148 -4.79 3.94 8.33
CA ASN A 148 -4.94 3.49 6.94
C ASN A 148 -4.05 4.27 5.95
N ILE A 149 -3.77 5.54 6.21
CA ILE A 149 -2.81 6.34 5.42
C ILE A 149 -1.42 5.69 5.41
N ASN A 150 -1.07 4.92 6.45
CA ASN A 150 0.18 4.17 6.48
C ASN A 150 0.34 3.25 5.25
N PHE A 151 -0.73 2.65 4.71
CA PHE A 151 -0.60 1.80 3.52
C PHE A 151 -0.14 2.61 2.29
N ALA A 152 -0.61 3.85 2.15
CA ALA A 152 -0.23 4.73 1.05
C ALA A 152 1.19 5.29 1.20
N ILE A 153 1.66 5.50 2.44
CA ILE A 153 2.98 6.11 2.71
C ILE A 153 4.15 5.32 2.14
N SER A 154 4.05 4.00 2.02
CA SER A 154 5.07 3.20 1.31
C SER A 154 5.36 3.83 -0.06
N PHE A 155 4.32 4.05 -0.85
CA PHE A 155 4.43 4.59 -2.21
C PHE A 155 5.04 6.00 -2.20
N TYR A 156 4.58 6.88 -1.30
CA TYR A 156 5.10 8.25 -1.21
C TYR A 156 6.56 8.33 -0.76
N ILE A 157 6.97 7.48 0.19
CA ILE A 157 8.38 7.41 0.61
C ILE A 157 9.25 6.93 -0.57
N PHE A 158 8.82 5.92 -1.32
CA PHE A 158 9.55 5.45 -2.49
C PHE A 158 9.69 6.53 -3.57
N THR A 159 8.63 7.32 -3.83
CA THR A 159 8.67 8.39 -4.83
C THR A 159 9.52 9.58 -4.39
N ILE A 160 9.49 9.98 -3.12
CA ILE A 160 10.25 11.15 -2.64
C ILE A 160 11.75 10.83 -2.51
N PHE A 161 12.10 9.71 -1.87
CA PHE A 161 13.49 9.42 -1.49
C PHE A 161 14.30 8.72 -2.59
N SER A 162 13.65 8.03 -3.54
CA SER A 162 14.37 7.35 -4.62
C SER A 162 14.39 8.18 -5.90
N SER A 163 15.46 8.94 -6.09
CA SER A 163 15.72 9.64 -7.36
C SER A 163 15.78 8.70 -8.55
N ARG A 164 16.27 7.47 -8.37
CA ARG A 164 16.27 6.41 -9.38
C ARG A 164 14.86 5.94 -9.72
N PHE A 165 14.02 5.70 -8.70
CA PHE A 165 12.63 5.32 -8.91
C PHE A 165 11.88 6.42 -9.66
N ARG A 166 12.08 7.70 -9.30
CA ARG A 166 11.49 8.82 -10.05
C ARG A 166 11.90 8.82 -11.53
N ARG A 167 13.16 8.55 -11.84
CA ARG A 167 13.63 8.46 -13.24
C ARG A 167 13.00 7.28 -13.96
N GLN A 168 12.91 6.11 -13.33
CA GLN A 168 12.27 4.92 -13.91
C GLN A 168 10.77 5.14 -14.15
N VAL A 169 10.05 5.70 -13.17
CA VAL A 169 8.63 6.04 -13.31
C VAL A 169 8.43 7.06 -14.42
N LYS A 170 9.23 8.14 -14.46
CA LYS A 170 9.19 9.12 -15.56
C LYS A 170 9.44 8.45 -16.91
N PHE A 171 10.45 7.59 -17.00
CA PHE A 171 10.77 6.87 -18.24
C PHE A 171 9.62 5.95 -18.69
N VAL A 172 9.02 5.19 -17.77
CA VAL A 172 7.88 4.31 -18.08
C VAL A 172 6.64 5.11 -18.49
N LEU A 173 6.36 6.22 -17.80
CA LEU A 173 5.23 7.10 -18.13
C LEU A 173 5.44 7.79 -19.49
N ILE A 174 6.64 8.35 -19.74
CA ILE A 174 7.00 8.95 -21.03
C ILE A 174 6.90 7.90 -22.14
N LYS A 175 7.42 6.69 -21.93
CA LYS A 175 7.36 5.60 -22.92
C LYS A 175 5.92 5.20 -23.22
N LYS A 176 5.05 5.06 -22.21
CA LYS A 176 3.62 4.76 -22.41
C LYS A 176 2.88 5.90 -23.13
N CYS A 177 3.15 7.15 -22.75
CA CYS A 177 2.59 8.32 -23.44
C CYS A 177 3.04 8.35 -24.91
N TRP A 178 4.32 8.12 -25.17
CA TRP A 178 4.87 8.08 -26.52
C TRP A 178 4.28 6.94 -27.36
N GLN A 179 4.10 5.74 -26.78
CA GLN A 179 3.44 4.62 -27.44
C GLN A 179 1.96 4.92 -27.77
N ARG A 180 1.22 5.52 -26.83
CA ARG A 180 -0.17 5.95 -27.08
C ARG A 180 -0.25 7.01 -28.16
N TRP A 181 0.65 8.00 -28.12
CA TRP A 181 0.69 9.08 -29.11
C TRP A 181 1.01 8.53 -30.50
N LYS A 182 2.01 7.64 -30.61
CA LYS A 182 2.35 6.96 -31.87
C LYS A 182 1.15 6.19 -32.44
N HIS A 183 0.42 5.45 -31.62
CA HIS A 183 -0.77 4.72 -32.05
C HIS A 183 -1.89 5.65 -32.53
N TRP A 184 -2.10 6.76 -31.83
CA TRP A 184 -3.08 7.78 -32.22
C TRP A 184 -2.73 8.48 -33.54
N CYS A 185 -1.45 8.83 -33.75
CA CYS A 185 -0.98 9.40 -35.02
C CYS A 185 -1.15 8.43 -36.20
N CYS A 186 -0.82 7.15 -36.05
CA CYS A 186 -1.06 6.14 -37.09
C CYS A 186 -2.55 6.03 -37.45
N HIS A 187 -3.43 6.09 -36.45
CA HIS A 187 -4.87 6.01 -36.68
C HIS A 187 -5.43 7.26 -37.38
N ILE A 188 -4.86 8.45 -37.15
CA ILE A 188 -5.25 9.67 -37.88
C ILE A 188 -4.76 9.62 -39.33
N ASN A 189 -3.52 9.19 -39.58
CA ASN A 189 -2.97 9.14 -40.94
C ASN A 189 -3.81 8.23 -41.86
N ASN A 190 -4.22 7.06 -41.36
CA ASN A 190 -5.08 6.13 -42.10
C ASN A 190 -6.50 6.67 -42.35
N ARG A 191 -6.96 7.72 -41.63
CA ARG A 191 -8.26 8.36 -41.88
C ARG A 191 -8.19 9.49 -42.92
N ILE A 192 -7.02 10.07 -43.18
CA ILE A 192 -6.87 11.17 -44.15
C ILE A 192 -6.70 10.63 -45.58
N GLU A 193 -6.08 9.45 -45.73
CA GLU A 193 -5.88 8.78 -47.02
C GLU A 193 -7.15 8.40 -47.82
N PRO A 194 -8.29 8.00 -47.20
CA PRO A 194 -9.51 7.72 -47.97
C PRO A 194 -10.18 8.97 -48.56
N ASP A 195 -10.08 10.15 -47.92
CA ASP A 195 -10.74 11.37 -48.44
C ASP A 195 -10.06 11.90 -49.70
N ASN A 196 -8.72 11.82 -49.78
CA ASN A 196 -7.99 12.22 -51.00
C ASN A 196 -8.34 11.33 -52.20
N ASN A 197 -8.53 10.02 -51.98
CA ASN A 197 -8.94 9.09 -53.03
C ASN A 197 -10.39 9.30 -53.50
N ILE A 198 -11.26 9.81 -52.63
CA ILE A 198 -12.64 10.17 -53.01
C ILE A 198 -12.63 11.47 -53.83
N GLN A 199 -11.82 12.45 -53.43
CA GLN A 199 -11.74 13.73 -54.12
C GLN A 199 -11.11 13.60 -55.52
N GLU A 200 -10.05 12.81 -55.70
CA GLU A 200 -9.49 12.51 -57.04
C GLU A 200 -10.50 11.80 -57.94
N ARG A 201 -11.26 10.84 -57.39
CA ARG A 201 -12.27 10.09 -58.17
C ARG A 201 -13.43 10.98 -58.62
N ASN A 202 -13.83 11.95 -57.80
CA ASN A 202 -14.87 12.92 -58.16
C ASN A 202 -14.38 13.89 -59.26
N SER A 203 -13.12 14.35 -59.21
CA SER A 203 -12.55 15.19 -60.28
C SER A 203 -12.38 14.46 -61.62
N GLN A 204 -12.18 13.14 -61.62
CA GLN A 204 -12.16 12.35 -62.85
C GLN A 204 -13.55 12.22 -63.48
N MET A 205 -14.61 12.00 -62.68
CA MET A 205 -15.99 11.95 -63.18
C MET A 205 -16.44 13.27 -63.83
N GLU A 206 -16.12 14.43 -63.24
CA GLU A 206 -16.48 15.73 -63.84
C GLU A 206 -15.80 15.99 -65.19
N SER A 207 -14.60 15.44 -65.41
CA SER A 207 -13.90 15.59 -66.70
C SER A 207 -14.51 14.75 -67.82
N GLU A 208 -15.12 13.61 -67.51
CA GLU A 208 -15.75 12.72 -68.51
C GLU A 208 -17.12 13.24 -68.99
N GLU A 209 -17.86 14.02 -68.17
CA GLU A 209 -19.17 14.58 -68.58
C GLU A 209 -19.07 15.79 -69.53
N THR A 210 -17.88 16.36 -69.72
CA THR A 210 -17.67 17.57 -70.55
C THR A 210 -17.16 17.31 -71.98
N VAL A 211 -17.08 16.05 -72.41
CA VAL A 211 -16.65 15.63 -73.77
C VAL A 211 -17.82 15.02 -74.53
#